data_AF-A0A1D6H274-F1
#
_entry.id   AF-A0A1D6H274-F1
#
_cell.length_a   1.000
_cell.length_b   1.000
_cell.length_c   1.000
_cell.angle_alpha   90.00
_cell.angle_beta   90.00
_cell.angle_gamma   90.00
#
_symmetry.space_group_name_H-M   'P 1'
#
loop_
_entity.id
_entity.type
_entity.pdbx_description
1 polymer ?
#
loop_
_entity_poly.entity_id
_entity_poly.type
_entity_poly.pdbx_seq_one_letter_code
_entity_poly.pdbx_strand_id
1 'polypeptide(L)'
;MDSRWDLIIVGVWTDLLQRNALRWSLARVDKNIIIGTLLRCNHNHRCLETSDHSTIHFNPDHHTIYRLKTIRRSLIDNPRSRFIDKFLENRRAHLATVTSD
;
A
#
# COMPACT_ATOMS: atom_id res chain seq x y z
N MET A 1 -3.40 -0.06 -4.18
CA MET A 1 -4.71 -0.24 -4.80
C MET A 1 -5.02 -1.74 -4.79
N ASP A 2 -6.22 -2.13 -4.39
CA ASP A 2 -6.61 -3.56 -4.36
C ASP A 2 -7.22 -4.01 -5.69
N SER A 3 -7.73 -5.24 -5.71
CA SER A 3 -8.37 -5.82 -6.89
C SER A 3 -9.66 -5.10 -7.31
N ARG A 4 -10.27 -4.31 -6.42
CA ARG A 4 -11.52 -3.56 -6.65
C ARG A 4 -11.28 -2.14 -7.16
N TRP A 5 -10.03 -1.74 -7.39
CA TRP A 5 -9.63 -0.37 -7.70
C TRP A 5 -9.68 0.61 -6.52
N ASP A 6 -9.79 0.10 -5.29
CA ASP A 6 -9.84 0.94 -4.11
C ASP A 6 -8.41 1.29 -3.64
N LEU A 7 -8.22 2.54 -3.25
CA LEU A 7 -7.00 2.97 -2.56
C LEU A 7 -7.07 2.49 -1.12
N ILE A 8 -6.08 1.67 -0.74
CA ILE A 8 -5.91 1.14 0.62
C ILE A 8 -4.67 1.78 1.22
N ILE A 9 -4.78 2.16 2.49
CA ILE A 9 -3.66 2.63 3.29
C ILE A 9 -3.15 1.46 4.13
N VAL A 10 -1.85 1.20 4.04
CA VAL A 10 -1.16 0.19 4.84
C VAL A 10 -0.06 0.87 5.65
N GLY A 11 -0.18 0.87 6.97
CA GLY A 11 0.88 1.26 7.89
C GLY A 11 1.92 0.14 8.00
N VAL A 12 3.19 0.48 7.84
CA VAL A 12 4.30 -0.49 7.91
C VAL A 12 5.15 -0.13 9.12
N TRP A 13 5.32 -1.10 10.02
CA TRP A 13 6.16 -0.96 11.21
C TRP A 13 7.63 -0.80 10.83
N THR A 14 8.36 -0.03 11.64
CA THR A 14 9.73 0.42 11.34
C THR A 14 10.69 -0.73 11.04
N ASP A 15 10.65 -1.82 11.81
CA ASP A 15 11.52 -2.98 11.59
C ASP A 15 11.28 -3.62 10.22
N LEU A 16 10.02 -3.84 9.84
CA LEU A 16 9.66 -4.43 8.55
C LEU A 16 9.96 -3.48 7.38
N LEU A 17 9.84 -2.18 7.61
CA LEU A 17 10.23 -1.13 6.66
C LEU A 17 11.74 -1.16 6.42
N GLN A 18 12.55 -1.19 7.48
CA GLN A 18 14.01 -1.20 7.41
C GLN A 18 14.55 -2.47 6.75
N ARG A 19 14.06 -3.66 7.17
CA ARG A 19 14.47 -4.95 6.60
C ARG A 19 14.22 -5.06 5.10
N ASN A 20 13.23 -4.32 4.57
CA ASN A 20 12.86 -4.34 3.17
C ASN A 20 13.13 -3.01 2.45
N ALA A 21 13.95 -2.10 3.01
CA ALA A 21 14.12 -0.74 2.50
C ALA A 21 14.46 -0.67 1.00
N LEU A 22 15.41 -1.51 0.54
CA LEU A 22 15.75 -1.59 -0.88
C LEU A 22 14.57 -2.08 -1.74
N ARG A 23 13.85 -3.11 -1.29
CA ARG A 23 12.68 -3.64 -2.00
C ARG A 23 11.56 -2.62 -2.10
N TRP A 24 11.35 -1.80 -1.06
CA TRP A 24 10.41 -0.68 -1.08
C TRP A 24 10.80 0.38 -2.10
N SER A 25 12.08 0.75 -2.14
CA SER A 25 12.60 1.70 -3.11
C SER A 25 12.36 1.23 -4.54
N LEU A 26 12.73 -0.02 -4.84
CA LEU A 26 12.50 -0.64 -6.15
C LEU A 26 11.01 -0.77 -6.46
N ALA A 27 10.19 -1.17 -5.48
CA ALA A 27 8.75 -1.31 -5.66
C ALA A 27 8.06 0.00 -6.07
N ARG A 28 8.56 1.14 -5.61
CA ARG A 28 8.06 2.46 -6.02
C ARG A 28 8.33 2.74 -7.51
N VAL A 29 9.52 2.40 -7.99
CA VAL A 29 9.94 2.63 -9.39
C VAL A 29 9.21 1.66 -10.32
N ASP A 30 9.25 0.38 -9.99
CA ASP A 30 8.71 -0.71 -10.81
C ASP A 30 7.19 -0.84 -10.71
N LYS A 31 6.57 -0.14 -9.76
CA LYS A 31 5.14 -0.26 -9.40
C LYS A 31 4.78 -1.71 -9.06
N ASN A 32 5.58 -2.31 -8.17
CA ASN A 32 5.43 -3.73 -7.82
C ASN A 32 4.06 -4.04 -7.20
N ILE A 33 3.61 -5.27 -7.42
CA ILE A 33 2.48 -5.81 -6.68
C ILE A 33 3.00 -6.27 -5.32
N ILE A 34 2.34 -5.82 -4.26
CA ILE A 34 2.75 -6.11 -2.89
C ILE A 34 1.61 -6.85 -2.21
N ILE A 35 1.91 -8.00 -1.61
CA ILE A 35 0.97 -8.75 -0.78
C ILE A 35 1.47 -8.70 0.65
N GLY A 36 0.66 -8.10 1.53
CA GLY A 36 0.82 -8.21 2.97
C GLY A 36 -0.10 -9.31 3.50
N THR A 37 0.39 -10.18 4.37
CA THR A 37 -0.45 -11.15 5.09
C THR A 37 -0.52 -10.80 6.58
N LEU A 38 -1.58 -11.25 7.26
CA LEU A 38 -1.78 -11.03 8.69
C LEU A 38 -1.73 -9.55 9.08
N LEU A 39 -2.29 -8.68 8.23
CA LEU A 39 -2.47 -7.26 8.52
C LEU A 39 -3.59 -7.08 9.54
N ARG A 40 -3.45 -6.09 10.41
CA ARG A 40 -4.45 -5.72 11.43
C ARG A 40 -5.18 -4.45 11.04
N CYS A 41 -6.44 -4.31 11.44
CA CYS A 41 -7.18 -3.06 11.26
C CYS A 41 -6.84 -2.09 12.39
N ASN A 42 -6.19 -0.97 12.06
CA ASN A 42 -5.99 0.15 12.96
C ASN A 42 -7.14 1.15 12.77
N HIS A 43 -8.07 1.17 13.72
CA HIS A 43 -9.25 2.04 13.65
C HIS A 43 -8.91 3.50 13.92
N ASN A 44 -7.92 3.77 14.77
CA ASN A 44 -7.47 5.14 15.11
C ASN A 44 -6.95 5.84 13.86
N HIS A 45 -6.08 5.15 13.12
CA HIS A 45 -5.52 5.65 11.87
C HIS A 45 -6.34 5.24 10.64
N ARG A 46 -7.48 4.56 10.79
CA ARG A 46 -8.33 4.07 9.70
C ARG A 46 -7.55 3.38 8.57
N CYS A 47 -6.62 2.49 8.92
CA CYS A 47 -5.78 1.79 7.96
C CYS A 47 -5.60 0.32 8.30
N LEU A 48 -5.13 -0.47 7.34
CA LEU A 48 -4.50 -1.74 7.66
C LEU A 48 -3.08 -1.44 8.17
N GLU A 49 -2.57 -2.23 9.09
CA GLU A 49 -1.20 -2.10 9.56
C GLU A 49 -0.53 -3.45 9.71
N THR A 50 0.78 -3.46 9.54
CA THR A 50 1.60 -4.63 9.82
C THR A 50 1.73 -4.82 11.33
N SER A 51 2.05 -6.03 11.75
CA SER A 51 2.45 -6.39 13.11
C SER A 51 3.68 -7.30 13.04
N ASP A 52 4.20 -7.74 14.19
CA ASP A 52 5.34 -8.66 14.27
C ASP A 52 5.13 -9.98 13.52
N HIS A 53 3.87 -10.35 13.26
CA HIS A 53 3.50 -11.56 12.53
C HIS A 53 3.23 -11.32 11.04
N SER A 54 3.20 -10.07 10.58
CA SER A 54 2.89 -9.76 9.19
C SER A 54 4.07 -10.08 8.27
N THR A 55 3.78 -10.71 7.14
CA THR A 55 4.76 -10.87 6.07
C THR A 55 4.43 -9.98 4.88
N ILE A 56 5.47 -9.53 4.17
CA ILE A 56 5.32 -8.72 2.95
C ILE A 56 6.09 -9.39 1.82
N HIS A 57 5.38 -9.61 0.71
CA HIS A 57 5.91 -10.22 -0.50
C HIS A 57 5.83 -9.23 -1.66
N PHE A 58 6.93 -9.10 -2.40
CA PHE A 58 7.05 -8.22 -3.57
C PHE A 58 7.02 -9.06 -4.84
N ASN A 59 6.08 -8.76 -5.74
CA ASN A 59 5.78 -9.55 -6.94
C ASN A 59 5.79 -11.07 -6.68
N PRO A 60 5.03 -11.57 -5.69
CA PRO A 60 4.96 -13.01 -5.47
C PRO A 60 4.49 -13.73 -6.74
N ASP A 61 4.93 -14.97 -6.93
CA ASP A 61 4.41 -15.81 -8.00
C ASP A 61 3.18 -16.56 -7.48
N HIS A 62 1.99 -15.98 -7.68
CA HIS A 62 0.74 -16.52 -7.18
C HIS A 62 -0.38 -16.29 -8.20
N HIS A 63 -1.18 -17.34 -8.43
CA HIS A 63 -2.23 -17.35 -9.47
C HIS A 63 -3.30 -16.25 -9.28
N THR A 64 -3.58 -15.83 -8.04
CA THR A 64 -4.53 -14.74 -7.74
C THR A 64 -4.06 -13.36 -8.17
N ILE A 65 -2.80 -13.20 -8.60
CA ILE A 65 -2.19 -11.91 -8.94
C ILE A 65 -2.58 -11.45 -10.35
N TYR A 66 -3.19 -12.31 -11.18
CA TYR A 66 -3.56 -11.96 -12.56
C TYR A 66 -4.39 -10.67 -12.64
N ARG A 67 -5.43 -10.54 -11.80
CA ARG A 67 -6.25 -9.32 -11.74
C ARG A 67 -5.44 -8.08 -11.33
N LEU A 68 -4.48 -8.24 -10.41
CA LEU A 68 -3.60 -7.16 -9.97
C LEU A 68 -2.59 -6.76 -11.06
N LYS A 69 -2.15 -7.70 -11.92
CA LYS A 69 -1.30 -7.39 -13.08
C LYS A 69 -2.01 -6.48 -14.07
N THR A 70 -3.30 -6.75 -14.35
CA THR A 70 -4.12 -5.87 -15.21
C THR A 70 -4.25 -4.47 -14.64
N ILE A 71 -4.54 -4.34 -13.34
CA ILE A 71 -4.64 -3.04 -12.66
C ILE A 71 -3.29 -2.30 -12.70
N ARG A 72 -2.19 -2.98 -12.36
CA ARG A 72 -0.84 -2.42 -12.44
C ARG A 72 -0.54 -1.89 -13.84
N ARG A 73 -0.86 -2.66 -14.89
CA ARG A 73 -0.61 -2.24 -16.27
C ARG A 73 -1.39 -0.98 -16.62
N SER A 74 -2.67 -0.92 -16.28
CA SER A 74 -3.48 0.27 -16.52
C SER A 74 -3.00 1.50 -15.76
N LEU A 75 -2.46 1.34 -14.54
CA LEU A 75 -1.84 2.44 -13.78
C LEU A 75 -0.51 2.93 -14.39
N ILE A 76 0.24 2.04 -15.07
CA ILE A 76 1.44 2.43 -15.82
C ILE A 76 1.05 3.23 -17.05
N ASP A 77 0.08 2.74 -17.82
CA ASP A 77 -0.30 3.32 -19.10
C ASP A 77 -1.12 4.62 -18.93
N ASN A 78 -1.95 4.70 -17.88
CA ASN A 78 -2.72 5.89 -17.53
C ASN A 78 -2.66 6.12 -16.01
N PRO A 79 -1.60 6.78 -15.52
CA PRO A 79 -1.50 7.12 -14.12
C PRO A 79 -2.60 8.13 -13.80
N ARG A 80 -3.66 7.67 -13.14
CA ARG A 80 -4.78 8.49 -12.64
C ARG A 80 -4.32 9.43 -11.51
N SER A 81 -3.30 10.25 -11.77
CA SER A 81 -2.56 11.06 -10.81
C SER A 81 -3.51 11.95 -10.01
N ARG A 82 -4.40 12.69 -10.67
CA ARG A 82 -5.35 13.57 -10.00
C ARG A 82 -6.20 12.89 -8.91
N PHE A 83 -6.65 11.65 -9.15
CA PHE A 83 -7.42 10.91 -8.15
C PHE A 83 -6.54 10.47 -6.96
N ILE A 84 -5.34 10.00 -7.24
CA ILE A 84 -4.37 9.59 -6.23
C ILE A 84 -3.93 10.80 -5.39
N ASP A 85 -3.64 11.93 -6.03
CA ASP A 85 -3.19 13.16 -5.37
C ASP A 85 -4.26 13.69 -4.41
N LYS A 86 -5.52 13.79 -4.88
CA LYS A 86 -6.65 14.18 -4.02
C LYS A 86 -6.85 13.23 -2.83
N PHE A 87 -6.68 11.93 -3.05
CA PHE A 87 -6.75 10.95 -1.96
C PHE A 87 -5.63 11.18 -0.93
N LEU A 88 -4.40 11.43 -1.39
CA LEU A 88 -3.25 11.70 -0.52
C LEU A 88 -3.42 12.99 0.28
N GLU A 89 -3.95 14.05 -0.33
CA GLU A 89 -4.29 15.30 0.37
C GLU A 89 -5.30 15.07 1.49
N ASN A 90 -6.42 14.42 1.19
CA ASN A 90 -7.44 14.09 2.19
C ASN A 90 -6.87 13.23 3.32
N ARG A 91 -5.99 12.29 2.99
CA ARG A 91 -5.32 11.45 4.00
C ARG A 91 -4.42 12.28 4.91
N ARG A 92 -3.61 13.19 4.37
CA ARG A 92 -2.75 14.08 5.17
C ARG A 92 -3.57 14.95 6.12
N ALA A 93 -4.69 15.51 5.63
CA ALA A 93 -5.60 16.30 6.46
C ALA A 93 -6.18 15.48 7.61
N HIS A 94 -6.64 14.25 7.35
CA HIS A 94 -7.14 13.38 8.41
C HIS A 94 -6.06 13.01 9.44
N LEU A 95 -4.85 12.66 8.99
CA LEU A 95 -3.77 12.32 9.92
C LEU A 95 -3.42 13.48 10.85
N ALA A 96 -3.39 14.71 10.33
CA ALA A 96 -3.16 15.90 11.14
C ALA A 96 -4.17 16.02 12.30
N THR A 97 -5.43 15.63 12.10
CA THR A 97 -6.45 15.65 13.16
C THR A 97 -6.30 14.55 14.21
N VAL A 98 -5.64 13.44 13.87
CA VAL A 98 -5.46 12.28 14.77
C VAL A 98 -4.19 12.42 15.62
N THR A 99 -3.19 13.15 15.13
CA THR A 99 -1.92 13.40 15.84
C THR A 99 -1.92 14.66 16.72
N SER A 100 -3.05 15.32 16.90
CA SER A 100 -3.17 16.56 17.70
C SER A 100 -3.58 16.34 19.16
N ASP A 101 -3.67 15.07 19.61
CA ASP A 101 -3.78 14.68 21.02
C ASP A 101 -2.42 14.21 21.57
#